data_AF-A0A846HKU4-F1
#
_entry.id   AF-A0A846HKU4-F1
#
_cell.length_a   1.000
_cell.length_b   1.000
_cell.length_c   1.000
_cell.angle_alpha   90.00
_cell.angle_beta   90.00
_cell.angle_gamma   90.00
#
_symmetry.space_group_name_H-M   'P 1'
#
loop_
_entity.id
_entity.type
_entity.pdbx_description
1 polymer ?
#
loop_
_entity_poly.entity_id
_entity_poly.type
_entity_poly.pdbx_seq_one_letter_code
_entity_poly.pdbx_strand_id
1 'polypeptide(L)'
;MVVPHYPLPITHALFPMPDAQHLNQELLALLPTAEDVAFYEEHGWYISQKVLAEEIIDEAIKGSERYYRGQRDTLLSISSGYSDWQPKDGYDVIRNNEFVSWQNKQLRFLALQPIIGAIASRLAKTKQIRALHN
;
A
#
# COMPACT_ATOMS: atom_id res chain seq x y z
N MET A 1 -27.15 -21.20 -24.61
CA MET A 1 -27.17 -19.89 -23.95
C MET A 1 -25.72 -19.42 -23.90
N VAL A 2 -25.35 -18.51 -24.80
CA VAL A 2 -23.94 -18.13 -25.03
C VAL A 2 -23.65 -16.91 -24.17
N VAL A 3 -22.73 -17.05 -23.21
CA VAL A 3 -22.23 -15.95 -22.40
C VAL A 3 -21.35 -15.07 -23.31
N PRO A 4 -21.61 -13.77 -23.46
CA PRO A 4 -20.77 -12.92 -24.28
C PRO A 4 -19.41 -12.73 -23.58
N HIS A 5 -18.35 -13.17 -24.25
CA HIS A 5 -16.98 -12.85 -23.90
C HIS A 5 -16.77 -11.35 -24.20
N TYR A 6 -16.87 -10.50 -23.19
CA TYR A 6 -16.37 -9.14 -23.30
C TYR A 6 -14.84 -9.18 -23.18
N PRO A 7 -14.08 -8.69 -24.17
CA PRO A 7 -12.69 -8.37 -23.92
C PRO A 7 -12.70 -7.24 -22.88
N LEU A 8 -12.15 -7.50 -21.69
CA LEU A 8 -11.85 -6.44 -20.73
C LEU A 8 -10.97 -5.42 -21.47
N PRO A 9 -11.29 -4.11 -21.43
CA PRO A 9 -10.37 -3.12 -21.97
C PRO A 9 -9.06 -3.28 -21.20
N ILE A 10 -8.00 -3.63 -21.93
CA ILE A 10 -6.64 -3.59 -21.41
C ILE A 10 -6.30 -2.11 -21.25
N THR A 11 -6.74 -1.49 -20.15
CA THR A 11 -6.22 -0.20 -19.71
C THR A 11 -4.76 -0.43 -19.28
N HIS A 12 -3.85 -0.26 -20.23
CA HIS A 12 -2.44 -0.06 -19.94
C HIS A 12 -2.28 1.19 -19.07
N ALA A 13 -1.67 0.99 -17.89
CA ALA A 13 -1.00 1.99 -17.04
C ALA A 13 -1.82 3.16 -16.46
N LEU A 14 -2.71 2.89 -15.50
CA LEU A 14 -3.08 3.90 -14.49
C LEU A 14 -2.18 3.88 -13.24
N PHE A 15 -1.38 2.83 -13.08
CA PHE A 15 -0.39 2.70 -12.01
C PHE A 15 0.85 1.99 -12.57
N PRO A 16 1.70 2.66 -13.38
CA PRO A 16 3.08 2.19 -13.49
C PRO A 16 3.61 2.11 -12.06
N MET A 17 4.20 0.98 -11.68
CA MET A 17 4.84 0.90 -10.37
C MET A 17 5.76 2.12 -10.23
N PRO A 18 5.69 2.87 -9.11
CA PRO A 18 6.53 4.03 -8.95
C PRO A 18 7.96 3.59 -9.21
N ASP A 19 8.70 4.38 -9.99
CA ASP A 19 10.07 4.04 -10.32
C ASP A 19 10.85 3.99 -9.01
N ALA A 20 11.12 2.77 -8.53
CA ALA A 20 11.64 2.53 -7.18
C ALA A 20 13.07 3.04 -7.01
N GLN A 21 13.70 3.49 -8.11
CA GLN A 21 15.13 3.76 -8.14
C GLN A 21 15.50 5.20 -7.80
N HIS A 22 14.63 6.19 -7.91
CA HIS A 22 15.03 7.58 -7.65
C HIS A 22 13.91 8.44 -7.04
N LEU A 23 14.13 8.88 -5.79
CA LEU A 23 13.39 10.00 -5.21
C LEU A 23 13.84 11.30 -5.88
N ASN A 24 12.90 12.17 -6.22
CA ASN A 24 13.23 13.53 -6.66
C ASN A 24 13.68 14.39 -5.45
N GLN A 25 14.21 15.59 -5.72
CA GLN A 25 14.70 16.48 -4.66
C GLN A 25 13.60 16.91 -3.69
N GLU A 26 12.37 17.09 -4.17
CA GLU A 26 11.23 17.44 -3.34
C GLU A 26 10.94 16.34 -2.30
N LEU A 27 10.92 15.07 -2.71
CA LEU A 27 10.71 13.93 -1.83
C LEU A 27 11.89 13.70 -0.89
N LEU A 28 13.13 13.92 -1.34
CA LEU A 28 14.32 13.84 -0.49
C LEU A 28 14.27 14.87 0.65
N ALA A 29 13.71 16.06 0.41
CA ALA A 29 13.53 17.09 1.41
C ALA A 29 12.47 16.73 2.47
N LEU A 30 11.62 15.71 2.24
CA LEU A 30 10.62 15.23 3.19
C LEU A 30 11.14 14.09 4.09
N LEU A 31 12.41 13.66 3.92
CA LEU A 31 12.98 12.59 4.72
C LEU A 31 13.21 13.03 6.17
N PRO A 32 13.13 12.09 7.14
CA PRO A 32 13.38 12.38 8.55
C PRO A 32 14.71 13.10 8.78
N THR A 33 14.72 14.10 9.65
CA THR A 33 15.94 14.78 10.09
C THR A 33 16.79 13.87 10.99
N ALA A 34 17.97 14.33 11.41
CA ALA A 34 18.78 13.58 12.38
C ALA A 34 18.08 13.52 13.75
N GLU A 35 17.40 14.60 14.10
CA GLU A 35 16.59 14.76 15.30
C GLU A 35 15.39 13.80 15.29
N ASP A 36 14.70 13.67 14.14
CA ASP A 36 13.60 12.70 13.98
C ASP A 36 14.07 11.25 14.17
N VAL A 37 15.26 10.92 13.68
CA VAL A 37 15.86 9.60 13.85
C VAL A 37 16.17 9.34 15.33
N ALA A 38 16.79 10.31 16.02
CA ALA A 38 17.04 10.20 17.45
C ALA A 38 15.75 10.03 18.27
N PHE A 39 14.69 10.78 17.90
CA PHE A 39 13.37 10.66 18.50
C PHE A 39 12.79 9.26 18.31
N TYR A 40 12.83 8.71 17.09
CA TYR A 40 12.35 7.36 16.80
C TYR A 40 13.12 6.30 17.58
N GLU A 41 14.44 6.43 17.72
CA GLU A 41 15.26 5.50 18.50
C GLU A 41 14.90 5.49 19.99
N GLU A 42 14.56 6.64 20.55
CA GLU A 42 14.16 6.77 21.95
C GLU A 42 12.72 6.29 22.20
N HIS A 43 11.80 6.57 21.27
CA HIS A 43 10.36 6.39 21.52
C HIS A 43 9.73 5.21 20.77
N GLY A 44 10.38 4.69 19.73
CA GLY A 44 9.89 3.60 18.89
C GLY A 44 8.79 3.99 17.89
N TRP A 45 8.50 5.28 17.72
CA TRP A 45 7.51 5.77 16.75
C TRP A 45 7.93 7.09 16.12
N TYR A 46 7.40 7.37 14.93
CA TYR A 46 7.62 8.59 14.17
C TYR A 46 6.36 8.93 13.38
N ILE A 47 5.97 10.21 13.39
CA ILE A 47 4.89 10.73 12.55
C ILE A 47 5.54 11.61 11.49
N SER A 48 5.40 11.21 10.23
CA SER A 48 5.90 12.02 9.12
C SER A 48 5.03 13.25 8.88
N GLN A 49 5.60 14.26 8.22
CA GLN A 49 4.78 15.23 7.50
C GLN A 49 3.98 14.55 6.36
N LYS A 50 3.13 15.30 5.68
CA LYS A 50 2.41 14.79 4.50
C LYS A 50 3.41 14.51 3.37
N VAL A 51 3.61 13.23 3.07
CA VAL A 51 4.56 12.77 2.02
C VAL A 51 3.90 12.13 0.81
N LEU A 52 2.58 11.94 0.87
CA LEU A 52 1.79 11.33 -0.19
C LEU A 52 0.88 12.39 -0.83
N ALA A 53 0.81 12.35 -2.16
CA ALA A 53 -0.13 13.14 -2.93
C ALA A 53 -1.57 12.69 -2.62
N GLU A 54 -2.52 13.63 -2.66
CA GLU A 54 -3.92 13.34 -2.30
C GLU A 54 -4.54 12.34 -3.26
N GLU A 55 -4.20 12.42 -4.53
CA GLU A 55 -4.72 11.55 -5.59
C GLU A 55 -4.35 10.08 -5.33
N ILE A 56 -3.17 9.81 -4.75
CA ILE A 56 -2.75 8.45 -4.39
C ILE A 56 -3.62 7.91 -3.25
N ILE A 57 -3.93 8.77 -2.28
CA ILE A 57 -4.78 8.43 -1.14
C ILE A 57 -6.22 8.17 -1.63
N ASP A 58 -6.75 9.03 -2.49
CA ASP A 58 -8.08 8.91 -3.07
C ASP A 58 -8.25 7.61 -3.87
N GLU A 59 -7.25 7.27 -4.69
CA GLU A 59 -7.27 6.00 -5.43
C GLU A 59 -7.20 4.79 -4.51
N ALA A 60 -6.42 4.86 -3.43
CA ALA A 60 -6.37 3.80 -2.42
C ALA A 60 -7.71 3.63 -1.69
N ILE A 61 -8.41 4.72 -1.38
CA ILE A 61 -9.76 4.69 -0.79
C ILE A 61 -10.71 3.97 -1.74
N LYS A 62 -10.78 4.39 -3.02
CA LYS A 62 -11.60 3.71 -4.05
C LYS A 62 -11.24 2.23 -4.18
N GLY A 63 -9.95 1.90 -4.12
CA GLY A 63 -9.44 0.55 -4.11
C GLY A 63 -9.97 -0.28 -2.93
N SER A 64 -9.88 0.25 -1.72
CA SER A 64 -10.36 -0.43 -0.50
C SER A 64 -11.88 -0.67 -0.53
N GLU A 65 -12.66 0.30 -0.99
CA GLU A 65 -14.11 0.14 -1.12
C GLU A 65 -14.48 -0.96 -2.13
N ARG A 66 -13.78 -1.02 -3.28
CA ARG A 66 -13.93 -2.13 -4.24
C ARG A 66 -13.59 -3.46 -3.59
N TYR A 67 -12.52 -3.51 -2.81
CA TYR A 67 -12.08 -4.70 -2.10
C TYR A 67 -13.14 -5.20 -1.12
N TYR A 68 -13.73 -4.30 -0.32
CA TYR A 68 -14.80 -4.65 0.63
C TYR A 68 -16.12 -5.04 -0.03
N ARG A 69 -16.35 -4.64 -1.30
CA ARG A 69 -17.43 -5.18 -2.15
C ARG A 69 -17.10 -6.55 -2.77
N GLY A 70 -15.97 -7.17 -2.39
CA GLY A 70 -15.54 -8.49 -2.87
C GLY A 70 -14.78 -8.47 -4.19
N GLN A 71 -14.45 -7.30 -4.75
CA GLN A 71 -13.68 -7.23 -5.99
C GLN A 71 -12.20 -7.51 -5.72
N ARG A 72 -11.53 -8.18 -6.67
CA ARG A 72 -10.12 -8.55 -6.60
C ARG A 72 -9.50 -8.32 -7.98
N ASP A 73 -8.34 -7.66 -8.04
CA ASP A 73 -7.57 -7.52 -9.28
C ASP A 73 -6.67 -8.75 -9.51
N THR A 74 -6.27 -9.42 -8.42
CA THR A 74 -5.51 -10.68 -8.41
C THR A 74 -6.11 -11.61 -7.37
N LEU A 75 -6.20 -12.91 -7.70
CA LEU A 75 -6.59 -13.96 -6.76
C LEU A 75 -5.34 -14.60 -6.14
N LEU A 76 -5.42 -14.89 -4.84
CA LEU A 76 -4.38 -15.68 -4.17
C LEU A 76 -4.55 -17.15 -4.54
N SER A 77 -3.43 -17.87 -4.66
CA SER A 77 -3.43 -19.32 -4.90
C SER A 77 -3.85 -20.12 -3.67
N ILE A 78 -3.88 -19.48 -2.50
CA ILE A 78 -4.32 -20.04 -1.22
C ILE A 78 -5.67 -19.44 -0.81
N SER A 79 -6.51 -20.27 -0.22
CA SER A 79 -7.86 -19.89 0.24
C SER A 79 -8.03 -19.90 1.77
N SER A 80 -6.97 -20.22 2.51
CA SER A 80 -6.98 -20.32 3.97
C SER A 80 -5.59 -20.06 4.54
N GLY A 81 -5.51 -19.80 5.85
CA GLY A 81 -4.24 -19.56 6.56
C GLY A 81 -3.84 -18.07 6.61
N TYR A 82 -4.78 -17.17 6.32
CA TYR A 82 -4.62 -15.72 6.45
C TYR A 82 -5.94 -15.07 6.84
N SER A 83 -5.86 -13.90 7.44
CA SER A 83 -7.03 -13.07 7.75
C SER A 83 -7.43 -12.26 6.52
N ASP A 84 -8.69 -12.41 6.09
CA ASP A 84 -9.29 -11.57 5.06
C ASP A 84 -10.72 -11.21 5.42
N TRP A 85 -10.87 -10.22 6.31
CA TRP A 85 -12.17 -9.73 6.76
C TRP A 85 -13.10 -9.37 5.61
N GLN A 86 -14.37 -9.78 5.74
CA GLN A 86 -15.48 -9.49 4.85
C GLN A 86 -16.67 -8.91 5.63
N PRO A 87 -17.57 -8.16 5.00
CA PRO A 87 -18.76 -7.60 5.67
C PRO A 87 -19.62 -8.63 6.43
N LYS A 88 -19.62 -9.90 5.98
CA LYS A 88 -20.37 -10.99 6.62
C LYS A 88 -19.76 -11.43 7.97
N ASP A 89 -18.52 -11.06 8.26
CA ASP A 89 -17.80 -11.43 9.48
C ASP A 89 -18.15 -10.50 10.66
N GLY A 90 -19.02 -9.51 10.43
CA GLY A 90 -19.45 -8.54 11.44
C GLY A 90 -18.62 -7.26 11.45
N TYR A 91 -19.18 -6.21 12.05
CA TYR A 91 -18.54 -4.89 12.15
C TYR A 91 -18.01 -4.57 13.55
N ASP A 92 -18.24 -5.48 14.49
CA ASP A 92 -17.77 -5.49 15.88
C ASP A 92 -16.40 -6.16 16.04
N VAL A 93 -15.74 -6.49 14.92
CA VAL A 93 -14.41 -7.10 14.86
C VAL A 93 -13.41 -6.21 14.10
N ILE A 94 -12.12 -6.45 14.33
CA ILE A 94 -11.05 -5.76 13.59
C ILE A 94 -11.08 -6.19 12.12
N ARG A 95 -11.08 -5.21 11.21
CA ARG A 95 -11.00 -5.44 9.76
C ARG A 95 -9.55 -5.68 9.35
N ASN A 96 -9.06 -6.89 9.60
CA ASN A 96 -7.72 -7.31 9.17
C ASN A 96 -7.78 -7.97 7.79
N ASN A 97 -6.96 -7.49 6.85
CA ASN A 97 -6.82 -8.02 5.49
C ASN A 97 -5.33 -8.13 5.14
N GLU A 98 -4.71 -9.26 5.49
CA GLU A 98 -3.24 -9.42 5.57
C GLU A 98 -2.49 -9.27 4.23
N PHE A 99 -3.17 -9.58 3.13
CA PHE A 99 -2.59 -9.59 1.77
C PHE A 99 -3.36 -8.67 0.81
N VAL A 100 -4.00 -7.63 1.34
CA VAL A 100 -4.87 -6.75 0.53
C VAL A 100 -4.08 -6.07 -0.60
N SER A 101 -2.82 -5.71 -0.35
CA SER A 101 -1.94 -5.12 -1.36
C SER A 101 -1.53 -6.11 -2.47
N TRP A 102 -1.69 -7.41 -2.28
CA TRP A 102 -1.43 -8.40 -3.34
C TRP A 102 -2.64 -8.60 -4.25
N GLN A 103 -3.83 -8.32 -3.71
CA GLN A 103 -5.10 -8.56 -4.36
C GLN A 103 -5.72 -7.29 -4.98
N ASN A 104 -5.27 -6.10 -4.57
CA ASN A 104 -5.77 -4.80 -5.03
C ASN A 104 -4.61 -3.89 -5.49
N LYS A 105 -4.63 -3.46 -6.76
CA LYS A 105 -3.53 -2.71 -7.37
C LYS A 105 -3.39 -1.31 -6.80
N GLN A 106 -4.48 -0.64 -6.44
CA GLN A 106 -4.44 0.70 -5.85
C GLN A 106 -3.79 0.66 -4.46
N LEU A 107 -4.17 -0.31 -3.62
CA LEU A 107 -3.57 -0.49 -2.30
C LEU A 107 -2.11 -0.94 -2.40
N ARG A 108 -1.77 -1.77 -3.39
CA ARG A 108 -0.38 -2.09 -3.73
C ARG A 108 0.44 -0.85 -4.07
N PHE A 109 -0.13 0.01 -4.89
CA PHE A 109 0.53 1.22 -5.35
C PHE A 109 0.78 2.19 -4.18
N LEU A 110 -0.19 2.35 -3.28
CA LEU A 110 -0.01 3.13 -2.03
C LEU A 110 1.07 2.52 -1.14
N ALA A 111 0.98 1.22 -0.82
CA ALA A 111 1.87 0.56 0.13
C ALA A 111 3.35 0.56 -0.33
N LEU A 112 3.58 0.60 -1.64
CA LEU A 112 4.91 0.55 -2.25
C LEU A 112 5.42 1.92 -2.72
N GLN A 113 4.85 3.03 -2.24
CA GLN A 113 5.39 4.36 -2.53
C GLN A 113 6.86 4.48 -2.05
N PRO A 114 7.81 4.87 -2.91
CA PRO A 114 9.25 4.87 -2.60
C PRO A 114 9.60 5.68 -1.34
N ILE A 115 8.89 6.79 -1.11
CA ILE A 115 9.12 7.65 0.06
C ILE A 115 8.85 6.93 1.38
N ILE A 116 7.88 6.00 1.43
CA ILE A 116 7.60 5.19 2.63
C ILE A 116 8.80 4.29 2.96
N GLY A 117 9.33 3.59 1.95
CA GLY A 117 10.51 2.74 2.10
C GLY A 117 11.76 3.54 2.49
N ALA A 118 11.93 4.74 1.95
CA ALA A 118 13.05 5.61 2.27
C ALA A 118 12.99 6.18 3.69
N ILE A 119 11.80 6.61 4.15
CA ILE A 119 11.56 6.99 5.54
C ILE A 119 11.90 5.83 6.47
N ALA A 120 11.31 4.65 6.22
CA ALA A 120 11.55 3.46 7.04
C ALA A 120 13.04 3.07 7.09
N SER A 121 13.73 3.11 5.94
CA SER A 121 15.16 2.79 5.86
C SER A 121 16.01 3.78 6.66
N ARG A 122 15.67 5.07 6.59
CA ARG A 122 16.38 6.12 7.33
C ARG A 122 16.18 6.02 8.83
N LEU A 123 14.95 5.82 9.29
CA LEU A 123 14.63 5.62 10.72
C LEU A 123 15.32 4.36 11.28
N ALA A 124 15.34 3.27 10.50
CA ALA A 124 16.00 2.02 10.88
C ALA A 124 17.52 2.01 10.61
N LYS A 125 18.11 3.13 10.17
CA LYS A 125 19.54 3.26 9.83
C LYS A 125 20.07 2.14 8.93
N THR A 126 19.25 1.71 7.97
CA THR A 126 19.58 0.67 6.99
C THR A 126 19.54 1.23 5.58
N LYS A 127 20.22 0.54 4.66
CA LYS A 127 20.20 0.88 3.23
C LYS A 127 18.97 0.31 2.52
N GLN A 128 18.30 -0.67 3.10
CA GLN A 128 17.20 -1.40 2.47
C GLN A 128 16.14 -1.83 3.48
N ILE A 129 14.88 -1.70 3.07
CA ILE A 129 13.69 -2.23 3.75
C ILE A 129 12.86 -3.00 2.73
N ARG A 130 12.16 -4.04 3.20
CA ARG A 130 11.19 -4.80 2.41
C ARG A 130 9.86 -4.84 3.15
N ALA A 131 8.77 -4.63 2.43
CA ALA A 131 7.43 -4.90 2.94
C ALA A 131 7.26 -6.41 3.13
N LEU A 132 6.84 -6.83 4.33
CA LEU A 132 6.65 -8.26 4.67
C LEU A 132 5.17 -8.66 4.59
N HIS A 133 4.25 -7.77 4.97
CA HIS A 133 2.80 -8.01 4.99
C HIS A 133 2.04 -6.71 4.67
N ASN A 134 1.19 -6.72 3.64
CA ASN A 134 0.18 -5.70 3.39
C ASN A 134 -0.87 -6.16 2.38
#